data_AF-A0A8C3WKP2-F1
#
_entry.id   AF-A0A8C3WKP2-F1
#
_cell.length_a   1.000
_cell.length_b   1.000
_cell.length_c   1.000
_cell.angle_alpha   90.00
_cell.angle_beta   90.00
_cell.angle_gamma   90.00
#
_symmetry.space_group_name_H-M   'P 1'
#
loop_
_entity.id
_entity.type
_entity.pdbx_description
1 polymer ?
#
loop_
_entity_poly.entity_id
_entity_poly.type
_entity_poly.pdbx_seq_one_letter_code
_entity_poly.pdbx_strand_id
1 'polypeptide(L)'
;MEPSSAPAHRQHVPWHRLLLAVSLLSFWNLPTTAQITIESVPFNVAEGSDVLLLVHNATENILDYSWYRGERAENTQLIASYRVDLQVNTTGPAHSSREIIYPNGSLLFQKVTQNDTGYYTLLVTKNDLQTESVTGQLRVGWVQDTSSADILCRKKDQSDGSNSAEGDQSQSTSSPSL
;
A
#
# COMPACT_ATOMS: atom_id res chain seq x y z
N MET A 1 60.91 60.14 -18.10
CA MET A 1 59.45 60.10 -17.92
C MET A 1 59.08 58.64 -17.79
N GLU A 2 58.73 58.23 -16.58
CA GLU A 2 58.38 56.85 -16.23
C GLU A 2 56.85 56.73 -16.24
N PRO A 3 56.24 55.71 -16.88
CA PRO A 3 54.81 55.46 -16.72
C PRO A 3 54.57 54.55 -15.51
N SER A 4 53.74 55.03 -14.59
CA SER A 4 53.27 54.31 -13.40
C SER A 4 51.91 53.64 -13.64
N SER A 5 51.81 52.37 -13.21
CA SER A 5 50.59 51.62 -12.79
C SER A 5 49.55 51.29 -13.87
N ALA A 6 48.90 50.12 -13.90
CA ALA A 6 48.41 49.28 -12.81
C ALA A 6 48.28 47.80 -13.23
N PRO A 7 48.30 46.83 -12.29
CA PRO A 7 47.97 45.45 -12.60
C PRO A 7 46.45 45.30 -12.70
N ALA A 8 45.97 44.75 -13.82
CA ALA A 8 44.59 44.30 -13.95
C ALA A 8 44.39 43.08 -13.02
N HIS A 9 43.85 43.31 -11.82
CA HIS A 9 43.48 42.25 -10.89
C HIS A 9 42.25 41.51 -11.44
N ARG A 10 42.45 40.60 -12.39
CA ARG A 10 41.45 39.60 -12.77
C ARG A 10 41.25 38.67 -11.58
N GLN A 11 40.19 38.92 -10.80
CA GLN A 11 39.72 37.99 -9.79
C GLN A 11 39.33 36.69 -10.48
N HIS A 12 40.25 35.72 -10.45
CA HIS A 12 40.01 34.38 -10.92
C HIS A 12 39.08 33.73 -9.90
N VAL A 13 37.77 33.79 -10.15
CA VAL A 13 36.81 33.05 -9.33
C VAL A 13 37.24 31.58 -9.38
N PRO A 14 37.53 30.94 -8.23
CA PRO A 14 38.02 29.58 -8.24
C PRO A 14 36.96 28.71 -8.91
N TRP A 15 37.31 28.06 -10.02
CA TRP A 15 36.39 27.25 -10.82
C TRP A 15 35.60 26.26 -9.97
N HIS A 16 36.25 25.71 -8.93
CA HIS A 16 35.67 24.86 -7.90
C HIS A 16 34.46 25.49 -7.18
N ARG A 17 34.47 26.79 -6.87
CA ARG A 17 33.32 27.48 -6.27
C ARG A 17 32.16 27.63 -7.24
N LEU A 18 32.46 27.86 -8.52
CA LEU A 18 31.43 27.89 -9.56
C LEU A 18 30.82 26.50 -9.77
N LEU A 19 31.64 25.46 -9.84
CA LEU A 19 31.18 24.07 -9.93
C LEU A 19 30.33 23.67 -8.73
N LEU A 20 30.72 24.05 -7.52
CA LEU A 20 29.93 23.83 -6.31
C LEU A 20 28.60 24.59 -6.35
N ALA A 21 28.61 25.85 -6.77
CA ALA A 21 27.37 26.64 -6.91
C ALA A 21 26.42 26.03 -7.95
N VAL A 22 26.95 25.60 -9.11
CA VAL A 22 26.17 24.90 -10.15
C VAL A 22 25.62 23.57 -9.62
N SER A 23 26.42 22.80 -8.89
CA SER A 23 26.00 21.53 -8.29
C SER A 23 24.90 21.70 -7.23
N LEU A 24 25.02 22.70 -6.34
CA LEU A 24 23.98 23.01 -5.36
C LEU A 24 22.70 23.52 -6.03
N LEU A 25 22.81 24.34 -7.07
CA LEU A 25 21.65 24.77 -7.87
C LEU A 25 20.96 23.58 -8.54
N SER A 26 21.71 22.63 -9.10
CA SER A 26 21.13 21.42 -9.70
C SER A 26 20.41 20.58 -8.65
N PHE A 27 20.94 20.47 -7.43
CA PHE A 27 20.30 19.70 -6.36
C PHE A 27 19.01 20.34 -5.84
N TRP A 28 18.95 21.67 -5.75
CA TRP A 28 17.74 22.38 -5.30
C TRP A 28 16.61 22.46 -6.33
N ASN A 29 16.89 22.19 -7.61
CA ASN A 29 15.89 22.22 -8.68
C ASN A 29 15.33 20.83 -9.03
N LEU A 30 15.58 19.79 -8.23
CA LEU A 30 14.91 18.50 -8.45
C LEU A 30 13.43 18.65 -8.08
N PRO A 31 12.50 18.55 -9.05
CA PRO A 31 11.08 18.52 -8.74
C PRO A 31 10.83 17.22 -7.95
N THR A 32 10.45 17.36 -6.68
CA THR A 32 9.93 16.21 -5.92
C THR A 32 8.48 16.02 -6.33
N THR A 33 8.27 15.42 -7.51
CA THR A 33 6.92 15.00 -7.92
C THR A 33 6.53 13.84 -7.02
N ALA A 34 5.53 14.06 -6.16
CA ALA A 34 4.95 13.00 -5.36
C ALA A 34 4.30 11.97 -6.30
N GLN A 35 4.78 10.73 -6.26
CA GLN A 35 4.23 9.66 -7.08
C GLN A 35 2.84 9.26 -6.55
N ILE A 36 1.94 8.93 -7.48
CA ILE A 36 0.62 8.37 -7.15
C ILE A 36 0.83 7.04 -6.41
N THR A 37 0.10 6.84 -5.31
CA THR A 37 0.17 5.60 -4.52
C THR A 37 -1.23 5.12 -4.16
N ILE A 38 -1.35 3.81 -3.94
CA ILE A 38 -2.59 3.15 -3.54
C ILE A 38 -2.38 2.55 -2.14
N GLU A 39 -3.32 2.81 -1.24
CA GLU A 39 -3.37 2.23 0.09
C GLU A 39 -4.71 1.50 0.29
N SER A 40 -4.68 0.29 0.84
CA SER A 40 -5.90 -0.40 1.27
C SER A 40 -6.29 0.03 2.68
N VAL A 41 -7.53 0.48 2.86
CA VAL A 41 -8.05 0.99 4.13
C VAL A 41 -9.36 0.27 4.47
N PRO A 42 -9.39 -0.62 5.50
CA PRO A 42 -8.25 -1.08 6.28
C PRO A 42 -7.30 -2.01 5.49
N PHE A 43 -6.06 -2.14 5.94
CA PHE A 43 -5.03 -2.94 5.25
C PHE A 43 -5.38 -4.44 5.17
N ASN A 44 -5.93 -4.99 6.26
CA ASN A 44 -6.51 -6.32 6.31
C ASN A 44 -7.99 -6.17 6.62
N VAL A 45 -8.85 -6.62 5.71
CA VAL A 45 -10.30 -6.53 5.85
C VAL A 45 -10.89 -7.93 6.03
N ALA A 46 -11.86 -8.09 6.92
CA ALA A 46 -12.57 -9.35 7.07
C ALA A 46 -13.62 -9.49 5.95
N GLU A 47 -13.85 -10.73 5.50
CA GLU A 47 -14.95 -11.04 4.58
C GLU A 47 -16.30 -10.47 5.06
N GLY A 48 -17.07 -9.93 4.14
CA GLY A 48 -18.34 -9.24 4.38
C GLY A 48 -18.22 -7.77 4.77
N SER A 49 -17.01 -7.25 5.01
CA SER A 49 -16.77 -5.84 5.35
C SER A 49 -16.50 -4.97 4.11
N ASP A 50 -16.46 -3.66 4.30
CA ASP A 50 -16.13 -2.71 3.24
C ASP A 50 -14.63 -2.33 3.32
N VAL A 51 -14.02 -2.07 2.16
CA VAL A 51 -12.61 -1.65 2.07
C VAL A 51 -12.45 -0.61 0.97
N LEU A 52 -11.60 0.37 1.21
CA LEU A 52 -11.28 1.42 0.26
C LEU A 52 -9.87 1.22 -0.28
N LEU A 53 -9.71 1.17 -1.61
CA LEU A 53 -8.43 1.42 -2.26
C LEU A 53 -8.28 2.93 -2.42
N LEU A 54 -7.64 3.53 -1.42
CA LEU A 54 -7.41 4.97 -1.30
C LEU A 54 -6.27 5.39 -2.22
N VAL A 55 -6.51 6.40 -3.04
CA VAL A 55 -5.52 6.97 -3.95
C VAL A 55 -4.94 8.24 -3.33
N HIS A 56 -3.61 8.27 -3.23
CA HIS A 56 -2.86 9.42 -2.72
C HIS A 56 -2.06 10.09 -3.84
N ASN A 57 -1.76 11.37 -3.64
CA ASN A 57 -0.93 12.19 -4.53
C ASN A 57 -1.44 12.26 -5.98
N ALA A 58 -2.75 12.17 -6.19
CA ALA A 58 -3.35 12.41 -7.49
C ALA A 58 -2.98 13.84 -7.95
N THR A 59 -2.31 13.94 -9.09
CA THR A 59 -1.82 15.21 -9.63
C THR A 59 -2.97 16.11 -10.10
N GLU A 60 -2.72 17.41 -10.21
CA GLU A 60 -3.63 18.32 -10.90
C GLU A 60 -3.68 17.98 -12.42
N ASN A 61 -4.80 18.28 -13.09
CA ASN A 61 -5.04 18.03 -14.52
C ASN A 61 -5.33 16.57 -14.93
N ILE A 62 -6.10 15.85 -14.12
CA ILE A 62 -6.57 14.50 -14.46
C ILE A 62 -7.83 14.58 -15.33
N LEU A 63 -7.84 13.79 -16.40
CA LEU A 63 -8.95 13.61 -17.32
C LEU A 63 -9.84 12.44 -16.90
N ASP A 64 -9.22 11.30 -16.57
CA ASP A 64 -9.92 10.05 -16.26
C ASP A 64 -9.16 9.19 -15.24
N TYR A 65 -9.91 8.54 -14.36
CA TYR A 65 -9.44 7.43 -13.54
C TYR A 65 -10.09 6.14 -14.03
N SER A 66 -9.30 5.09 -14.24
CA SER A 66 -9.80 3.78 -14.66
C SER A 66 -9.21 2.67 -13.78
N TRP A 67 -10.07 1.92 -13.11
CA TRP A 67 -9.68 0.78 -12.27
C TRP A 67 -9.83 -0.53 -12.99
N TYR A 68 -8.80 -1.35 -12.91
CA TYR A 68 -8.72 -2.67 -13.50
C TYR A 68 -8.45 -3.73 -12.45
N ARG A 69 -9.01 -4.91 -12.65
CA ARG A 69 -8.63 -6.10 -11.90
C ARG A 69 -7.32 -6.66 -12.45
N GLY A 70 -6.40 -7.03 -11.55
CA GLY A 70 -5.09 -7.58 -11.88
C GLY A 70 -3.97 -6.53 -11.94
N GLU A 71 -2.80 -6.98 -12.38
CA GLU A 71 -1.56 -6.18 -12.44
C GLU A 71 -1.44 -5.32 -13.71
N ARG A 72 -2.40 -5.41 -14.63
CA ARG A 72 -2.36 -4.73 -15.93
C ARG A 72 -3.69 -4.08 -16.25
N ALA A 73 -3.63 -2.97 -16.98
CA ALA A 73 -4.80 -2.30 -17.54
C ALA A 73 -5.29 -3.03 -18.80
N GLU A 74 -6.14 -4.03 -18.63
CA GLU A 74 -6.79 -4.77 -19.72
C GLU A 74 -8.28 -4.43 -19.78
N ASN A 75 -8.80 -4.09 -20.97
CA ASN A 75 -10.20 -3.66 -21.11
C ASN A 75 -11.23 -4.69 -20.62
N THR A 76 -10.91 -5.99 -20.71
CA THR A 76 -11.74 -7.09 -20.17
C THR A 76 -11.80 -7.11 -18.65
N GLN A 77 -10.83 -6.48 -17.99
CA GLN A 77 -10.69 -6.39 -16.53
C GLN A 77 -11.12 -5.04 -15.97
N LEU A 78 -11.66 -4.13 -16.79
CA LEU A 78 -12.13 -2.83 -16.33
C LEU A 78 -13.27 -3.02 -15.32
N ILE A 79 -13.10 -2.44 -14.13
CA ILE A 79 -14.09 -2.44 -13.05
C ILE A 79 -14.97 -1.21 -13.19
N ALA A 80 -14.35 -0.03 -13.16
CA ALA A 80 -15.04 1.25 -13.28
C ALA A 80 -14.07 2.33 -13.75
N SER A 81 -14.60 3.34 -14.44
CA SER A 81 -13.89 4.57 -14.73
C SER A 81 -14.69 5.80 -14.27
N TYR A 82 -13.98 6.89 -14.05
CA TYR A 82 -14.54 8.19 -13.68
C TYR A 82 -13.88 9.29 -14.49
N ARG A 83 -14.71 9.95 -15.30
CA ARG A 83 -14.28 11.06 -16.15
C ARG A 83 -14.48 12.38 -15.41
N VAL A 84 -13.39 13.10 -15.14
CA VAL A 84 -13.37 14.24 -14.20
C VAL A 84 -14.08 15.48 -14.77
N ASP A 85 -13.86 15.79 -16.05
CA ASP A 85 -14.48 16.91 -16.77
C ASP A 85 -16.00 16.75 -16.90
N LEU A 86 -16.50 15.52 -17.09
CA LEU A 86 -17.93 15.26 -17.18
C LEU A 86 -18.58 14.88 -15.85
N GLN A 87 -17.79 14.53 -14.83
CA GLN A 87 -18.25 13.99 -13.56
C GLN A 87 -19.13 12.74 -13.72
N VAL A 88 -18.81 11.90 -14.71
CA VAL A 88 -19.58 10.69 -15.03
C VAL A 88 -18.75 9.47 -14.70
N ASN A 89 -19.40 8.48 -14.08
CA ASN A 89 -18.85 7.14 -13.89
C ASN A 89 -19.30 6.20 -15.02
N THR A 90 -18.44 5.24 -15.37
CA THR A 90 -18.78 4.16 -16.30
C THR A 90 -18.36 2.83 -15.67
N THR A 91 -19.26 1.85 -15.68
CA THR A 91 -18.97 0.50 -15.18
C THR A 91 -18.37 -0.36 -16.29
N GLY A 92 -17.35 -1.16 -15.97
CA GLY A 92 -16.69 -2.05 -16.93
C GLY A 92 -17.14 -3.51 -16.82
N PRO A 93 -16.58 -4.41 -17.65
CA PRO A 93 -16.97 -5.83 -17.68
C PRO A 93 -16.67 -6.61 -16.40
N ALA A 94 -15.68 -6.18 -15.61
CA ALA A 94 -15.29 -6.82 -14.36
C ALA A 94 -16.03 -6.25 -13.13
N HIS A 95 -16.98 -5.34 -13.34
CA HIS A 95 -17.79 -4.76 -12.27
C HIS A 95 -18.71 -5.81 -11.63
N SER A 96 -18.68 -5.94 -10.30
CA SER A 96 -19.51 -6.89 -9.56
C SER A 96 -20.70 -6.24 -8.86
N SER A 97 -21.03 -4.99 -9.22
CA SER A 97 -22.09 -4.18 -8.59
C SER A 97 -21.85 -3.87 -7.10
N ARG A 98 -20.64 -4.13 -6.62
CA ARG A 98 -20.22 -3.83 -5.24
C ARG A 98 -19.14 -2.76 -5.18
N GLU A 99 -18.58 -2.39 -6.33
CA GLU A 99 -17.51 -1.40 -6.41
C GLU A 99 -18.07 0.00 -6.68
N ILE A 100 -17.56 1.01 -5.99
CA ILE A 100 -17.97 2.40 -6.19
C ILE A 100 -16.71 3.24 -6.39
N ILE A 101 -16.58 3.87 -7.56
CA ILE A 101 -15.49 4.80 -7.84
C ILE A 101 -15.85 6.20 -7.34
N TYR A 102 -14.93 6.82 -6.62
CA TYR A 102 -15.06 8.18 -6.12
C TYR A 102 -14.37 9.20 -7.03
N PRO A 103 -14.80 10.48 -7.00
CA PRO A 103 -14.18 11.53 -7.82
C PRO A 103 -12.69 11.77 -7.59
N ASN A 104 -12.17 11.36 -6.43
CA ASN A 104 -10.74 11.40 -6.10
C ASN A 104 -9.95 10.20 -6.67
N GLY A 105 -10.58 9.38 -7.50
CA GLY A 105 -9.99 8.17 -8.07
C GLY A 105 -9.94 6.97 -7.13
N SER A 106 -10.39 7.09 -5.88
CA SER A 106 -10.43 5.94 -4.95
C SER A 106 -11.55 4.98 -5.29
N LEU A 107 -11.36 3.69 -5.00
CA LEU A 107 -12.34 2.63 -5.28
C LEU A 107 -12.78 1.97 -3.98
N LEU A 108 -14.07 2.08 -3.65
CA LEU A 108 -14.69 1.35 -2.55
C LEU A 108 -15.11 -0.03 -3.05
N PHE A 109 -14.78 -1.07 -2.30
CA PHE A 109 -15.42 -2.38 -2.40
C PHE A 109 -16.36 -2.57 -1.22
N GLN A 110 -17.62 -2.87 -1.51
CA GLN A 110 -18.61 -3.21 -0.51
C GLN A 110 -18.68 -4.72 -0.30
N LYS A 111 -18.80 -5.16 0.96
CA LYS A 111 -18.98 -6.58 1.31
C LYS A 111 -18.00 -7.49 0.57
N VAL A 112 -16.71 -7.30 0.85
CA VAL A 112 -15.65 -8.07 0.18
C VAL A 112 -15.76 -9.55 0.47
N THR A 113 -15.30 -10.36 -0.47
CA THR A 113 -15.18 -11.82 -0.36
C THR A 113 -13.74 -12.21 -0.55
N GLN A 114 -13.37 -13.45 -0.21
CA GLN A 114 -12.00 -13.91 -0.46
C GLN A 114 -11.60 -13.89 -1.93
N ASN A 115 -12.57 -14.02 -2.84
CA ASN A 115 -12.34 -13.93 -4.28
C ASN A 115 -11.90 -12.52 -4.73
N ASP A 116 -12.16 -11.48 -3.91
CA ASP A 116 -11.70 -10.12 -4.17
C ASP A 116 -10.24 -9.91 -3.75
N THR A 117 -9.59 -10.89 -3.14
CA THR A 117 -8.16 -10.82 -2.86
C THR A 117 -7.37 -10.84 -4.17
N GLY A 118 -6.46 -9.88 -4.34
CA GLY A 118 -5.64 -9.80 -5.53
C GLY A 118 -5.02 -8.43 -5.76
N TYR A 119 -4.43 -8.28 -6.94
CA TYR A 119 -3.93 -7.01 -7.42
C TYR A 119 -4.99 -6.24 -8.18
N TYR A 120 -4.91 -4.92 -8.08
CA TYR A 120 -5.79 -3.97 -8.75
C TYR A 120 -4.94 -2.84 -9.30
N THR A 121 -5.19 -2.44 -10.54
CA THR A 121 -4.40 -1.42 -11.23
C THR A 121 -5.28 -0.20 -11.48
N LEU A 122 -4.81 0.96 -11.01
CA LEU A 122 -5.35 2.25 -11.37
C LEU A 122 -4.56 2.79 -12.57
N LEU A 123 -5.26 3.15 -13.64
CA LEU A 123 -4.74 3.97 -14.73
C LEU A 123 -5.28 5.39 -14.57
N VAL A 124 -4.37 6.36 -14.47
CA VAL A 124 -4.69 7.79 -14.44
C VAL A 124 -4.33 8.39 -15.78
N THR A 125 -5.30 8.98 -16.47
CA THR A 125 -5.08 9.71 -17.72
C THR A 125 -5.12 11.20 -17.44
N LYS A 126 -4.08 11.92 -17.84
CA LYS A 126 -3.99 13.39 -17.72
C LYS A 126 -4.65 14.08 -18.91
N ASN A 127 -4.91 15.38 -18.79
CA ASN A 127 -5.49 16.20 -19.86
C ASN A 127 -4.62 16.26 -21.12
N ASP A 128 -3.30 16.04 -21.00
CA ASP A 128 -2.36 15.94 -22.12
C ASP A 128 -2.25 14.52 -22.71
N LEU A 129 -3.15 13.62 -22.29
CA LEU A 129 -3.24 12.21 -22.68
C LEU A 129 -2.08 11.34 -22.20
N GLN A 130 -1.19 11.85 -21.34
CA GLN A 130 -0.23 11.01 -20.66
C GLN A 130 -0.92 10.10 -19.65
N THR A 131 -0.43 8.87 -19.54
CA THR A 131 -0.98 7.88 -18.62
C THR A 131 0.04 7.46 -17.58
N GLU A 132 -0.43 7.27 -16.35
CA GLU A 132 0.33 6.72 -15.25
C GLU A 132 -0.44 5.54 -14.67
N SER A 133 0.23 4.41 -14.43
CA SER A 133 -0.39 3.22 -13.86
C SER A 133 0.23 2.86 -12.52
N VAL A 134 -0.61 2.58 -11.53
CA VAL A 134 -0.17 2.15 -10.19
C VAL A 134 -0.96 0.91 -9.80
N THR A 135 -0.27 -0.07 -9.21
CA THR A 135 -0.89 -1.31 -8.75
C THR A 135 -0.96 -1.32 -7.22
N GLY A 136 -2.14 -1.62 -6.68
CA GLY A 136 -2.39 -1.88 -5.26
C GLY A 136 -2.78 -3.34 -5.03
N GLN A 137 -2.69 -3.78 -3.78
CA GLN A 137 -3.12 -5.11 -3.38
C GLN A 137 -4.26 -5.03 -2.37
N LEU A 138 -5.32 -5.80 -2.61
CA LEU A 138 -6.40 -6.01 -1.66
C LEU A 138 -6.23 -7.38 -1.00
N ARG A 139 -6.30 -7.43 0.33
CA ARG A 139 -6.21 -8.66 1.13
C ARG A 139 -7.44 -8.82 2.01
N VAL A 140 -8.19 -9.88 1.76
CA VAL A 140 -9.37 -10.24 2.56
C VAL A 140 -9.02 -11.43 3.46
N GLY A 141 -9.10 -11.22 4.76
CA GLY A 141 -8.93 -12.25 5.78
C GLY A 141 -10.26 -12.87 6.21
N TRP A 142 -10.15 -13.97 6.95
CA TRP A 142 -11.31 -14.60 7.60
C TRP A 142 -11.85 -13.70 8.71
N VAL A 143 -13.17 -13.76 8.92
CA VAL A 143 -13.81 -13.21 10.12
C VAL A 143 -13.27 -13.99 11.32
N GLN A 144 -12.37 -13.37 12.09
CA GLN A 144 -12.10 -13.84 13.44
C GLN A 144 -13.25 -13.37 14.32
N ASP A 145 -14.30 -14.18 14.39
CA ASP A 145 -15.21 -14.12 15.53
C ASP A 145 -14.41 -14.57 16.75
N THR A 146 -13.61 -13.66 17.33
CA THR A 146 -13.14 -13.84 18.70
C THR A 146 -14.34 -13.64 19.61
N SER A 147 -15.20 -14.66 19.66
CA SER A 147 -16.17 -14.83 20.71
C SER A 147 -15.41 -14.79 22.03
N SER A 148 -15.82 -13.91 22.95
CA SER A 148 -15.25 -13.80 24.30
C SER A 148 -15.24 -15.15 25.06
N ALA A 149 -16.03 -16.13 24.61
CA ALA A 149 -16.02 -17.50 25.12
C ALA A 149 -14.70 -18.25 24.83
N ASP A 150 -14.02 -18.00 23.70
CA ASP A 150 -12.76 -18.70 23.35
C ASP A 150 -11.59 -18.26 24.25
N ILE A 151 -11.61 -17.00 24.70
CA ILE A 151 -10.64 -16.47 25.67
C ILE A 151 -10.90 -17.08 27.06
N LEU A 152 -12.17 -17.35 27.40
CA LEU A 152 -12.55 -17.97 28.66
C LEU A 152 -12.17 -19.46 28.69
N CYS A 153 -12.37 -20.19 27.59
CA CYS A 153 -11.99 -21.61 27.46
C CYS A 153 -10.49 -21.82 27.63
N ARG A 154 -9.64 -21.03 26.94
CA ARG A 154 -8.18 -21.12 27.12
C ARG A 154 -7.72 -20.87 28.55
N LYS A 155 -8.45 -20.02 29.30
CA LYS A 155 -8.11 -19.73 30.70
C LYS A 155 -8.49 -20.87 31.65
N LYS A 156 -9.48 -21.70 31.28
CA LYS A 156 -9.94 -22.82 32.09
C LYS A 156 -9.05 -24.06 31.93
N ASP A 157 -8.51 -24.28 30.74
CA ASP A 157 -7.57 -25.38 30.49
C ASP A 157 -6.21 -25.14 31.19
N GLN A 158 -5.83 -23.88 31.41
CA GLN A 158 -4.59 -23.52 32.12
C GLN A 158 -4.70 -23.66 33.64
N SER A 159 -5.91 -23.64 34.23
CA SER A 159 -6.10 -23.74 35.68
C SER A 159 -6.23 -25.17 36.20
N ASP A 160 -6.66 -26.12 35.37
CA ASP A 160 -6.99 -27.48 35.82
C ASP A 160 -5.80 -28.47 35.68
N GLY A 161 -4.65 -28.02 35.15
CA GLY A 161 -3.48 -28.88 34.86
C GLY A 161 -2.39 -28.96 35.93
N SER A 162 -2.56 -28.37 37.12
CA SER A 162 -1.49 -28.31 38.15
C SER A 162 -1.92 -28.97 39.47
N ASN A 163 -1.97 -30.30 39.52
CA ASN A 163 -1.54 -31.14 40.65
C ASN A 163 -2.05 -32.57 40.47
N SER A 164 -1.19 -33.45 39.95
CA SER A 164 -1.07 -34.85 40.38
C SER A 164 0.03 -35.52 39.56
N ALA A 165 1.22 -35.58 40.14
CA ALA A 165 2.21 -36.59 39.80
C ALA A 165 2.82 -37.07 41.12
N GLU A 166 2.13 -38.03 41.71
CA GLU A 166 2.58 -38.84 42.83
C GLU A 166 3.76 -39.69 42.35
N GLY A 167 4.87 -39.62 43.08
CA GLY A 167 6.07 -40.36 42.78
C GLY A 167 5.94 -41.82 43.21
N ASP A 168 6.40 -42.72 42.36
CA ASP A 168 6.69 -44.09 42.75
C ASP A 168 8.01 -44.52 42.08
N GLN A 169 9.07 -44.63 42.89
CA GLN A 169 10.34 -45.25 42.49
C GLN A 169 10.48 -46.58 43.22
N SER A 170 10.81 -47.56 42.40
CA SER A 170 10.90 -48.99 42.65
C SER A 170 12.00 -49.37 43.65
N GLN A 171 11.78 -50.46 44.39
CA GLN A 171 12.87 -51.38 44.77
C GLN A 171 12.44 -52.83 44.55
N SER A 172 13.31 -53.54 43.84
CA SER A 172 13.33 -54.97 43.61
C SER A 172 14.10 -55.67 44.74
N THR A 173 13.74 -56.91 45.09
CA THR A 173 14.71 -58.02 45.32
C THR A 173 14.01 -59.37 45.49
N SER A 174 14.34 -60.28 44.56
CA SER A 174 14.75 -61.70 44.70
C SER A 174 13.91 -62.77 45.44
N SER A 175 13.52 -63.76 44.62
CA SER A 175 13.65 -65.23 44.76
C SER A 175 12.59 -66.07 45.50
N PRO A 176 12.17 -67.23 44.93
CA PRO A 176 11.28 -68.21 45.57
C PRO A 176 11.99 -69.51 46.02
N SER A 177 11.19 -70.42 46.60
CA SER A 177 11.49 -71.79 47.15
C SER A 177 11.86 -71.76 48.65
N LEU A 178 11.23 -72.51 49.56
CA LEU A 178 10.44 -73.76 49.53
C LEU A 178 9.30 -73.69 50.56
#